data_AF-A0A940K086-F1
#
_entry.id   AF-A0A940K086-F1
#
_cell.length_a   1.000
_cell.length_b   1.000
_cell.length_c   1.000
_cell.angle_alpha   90.00
_cell.angle_beta   90.00
_cell.angle_gamma   90.00
#
_symmetry.space_group_name_H-M   'P 1'
#
loop_
_entity.id
_entity.type
_entity.pdbx_description
1 polymer ?
#
loop_
_entity_poly.entity_id
_entity_poly.type
_entity_poly.pdbx_seq_one_letter_code
_entity_poly.pdbx_strand_id
1 'polypeptide(L)'
;MRAILPISLLLALAACGGANDDQSDKTLSNKAATEIVKQVNDASVPIQPEPILEHEIKRLRFRSAGCVFSPGSGGHGAMVLAMKEAGYMKVDGEMIRFAADSGSPEIRPGVRSRYFGTSHWFRLSFTDKAGGAHLTVGDHADNIVFDAEGKVWCDGDNT
;
A
#
# COMPACT_ATOMS: atom_id res chain seq x y z
N MET A 1 -26.31 -6.55 69.70
CA MET A 1 -27.41 -6.36 68.74
C MET A 1 -27.75 -4.88 68.67
N ARG A 2 -28.11 -4.40 67.48
CA ARG A 2 -28.77 -3.12 67.16
C ARG A 2 -27.87 -2.09 66.46
N ALA A 3 -28.16 -1.97 65.17
CA ALA A 3 -27.69 -0.96 64.23
C ALA A 3 -28.16 0.44 64.64
N ILE A 4 -27.31 1.44 64.41
CA ILE A 4 -27.70 2.84 64.29
C ILE A 4 -26.94 3.40 63.09
N LEU A 5 -27.72 3.79 62.08
CA LEU A 5 -27.31 4.64 60.95
C LEU A 5 -27.36 6.10 61.42
N PRO A 6 -26.47 6.98 60.92
CA PRO A 6 -26.98 8.10 60.12
C PRO A 6 -26.06 8.41 58.92
N ILE A 7 -26.57 8.41 57.68
CA ILE A 7 -27.09 9.59 56.96
C ILE A 7 -26.33 10.87 57.31
N SER A 8 -25.27 11.15 56.53
CA SER A 8 -24.86 12.51 56.13
C SER A 8 -23.53 12.47 55.35
N LEU A 9 -23.56 12.17 54.05
CA LEU A 9 -22.40 12.42 53.17
C LEU A 9 -22.79 12.64 51.70
N LEU A 10 -23.84 13.43 51.45
CA LEU A 10 -24.40 13.63 50.11
C LEU A 10 -24.11 15.02 49.51
N LEU A 11 -23.01 15.68 49.87
CA LEU A 11 -22.79 17.08 49.44
C LEU A 11 -21.34 17.50 49.09
N ALA A 12 -20.48 16.60 48.58
CA ALA A 12 -19.07 16.95 48.32
C ALA A 12 -18.53 16.65 46.90
N LEU A 13 -19.33 16.78 45.83
CA LEU A 13 -18.82 16.62 44.44
C LEU A 13 -19.04 17.80 43.48
N ALA A 14 -19.45 18.98 43.96
CA ALA A 14 -19.64 20.16 43.11
C ALA A 14 -18.48 21.19 43.18
N ALA A 15 -17.23 20.73 43.35
CA ALA A 15 -16.07 21.62 43.37
C ALA A 15 -14.82 20.94 42.76
N CYS A 16 -14.80 20.82 41.44
CA CYS A 16 -13.56 20.89 40.67
C CYS A 16 -13.89 21.48 39.29
N GLY A 17 -14.35 22.74 39.32
CA GLY A 17 -14.38 23.60 38.15
C GLY A 17 -13.07 24.40 38.11
N GLY A 18 -12.35 24.29 36.99
CA GLY A 18 -11.35 25.27 36.59
C GLY A 18 -10.13 24.68 35.89
N ALA A 19 -9.92 25.11 34.64
CA ALA A 19 -8.70 25.04 33.82
C ALA A 19 -8.37 23.65 33.23
N ASN A 20 -8.17 23.44 31.92
CA ASN A 20 -7.83 24.37 30.85
C ASN A 20 -8.29 23.82 29.49
N ASP A 21 -8.44 24.77 28.58
CA ASP A 21 -8.66 24.70 27.15
C ASP A 21 -7.56 23.88 26.45
N ASP A 22 -7.65 22.55 26.48
CA ASP A 22 -6.65 21.62 25.91
C ASP A 22 -7.05 21.13 24.50
N GLN A 23 -7.96 21.85 23.84
CA GLN A 23 -8.41 21.57 22.47
C GLN A 23 -7.55 22.34 21.44
N SER A 24 -7.00 23.49 21.82
CA SER A 24 -6.14 24.34 20.99
C SER A 24 -4.75 23.72 20.78
N ASP A 25 -4.12 23.20 21.83
CA ASP A 25 -2.77 22.61 21.76
C ASP A 25 -2.72 21.31 20.94
N LYS A 26 -3.74 20.45 21.05
CA LYS A 26 -3.84 19.23 20.22
C LYS A 26 -4.11 19.56 18.75
N THR A 27 -4.87 20.61 18.47
CA THR A 27 -5.18 21.01 17.10
C THR A 27 -3.97 21.66 16.42
N LEU A 28 -3.18 22.44 17.15
CA LEU A 28 -1.93 23.03 16.66
C LEU A 28 -0.84 21.98 16.48
N SER A 29 -0.69 21.05 17.44
CA SER A 29 0.25 19.93 17.33
C SER A 29 -0.10 19.00 16.17
N ASN A 30 -1.38 18.70 15.95
CA ASN A 30 -1.82 17.91 14.80
C ASN A 30 -1.59 18.65 13.48
N LYS A 31 -1.84 19.96 13.40
CA LYS A 31 -1.54 20.74 12.19
C LYS A 31 -0.05 20.75 11.87
N ALA A 32 0.80 21.04 12.85
CA ALA A 32 2.25 20.99 12.70
C ALA A 32 2.74 19.59 12.30
N ALA A 33 2.20 18.52 12.91
CA ALA A 33 2.51 17.15 12.53
C ALA A 33 2.06 16.84 11.09
N THR A 34 0.87 17.28 10.67
CA THR A 34 0.38 17.08 9.31
C THR A 34 1.15 17.89 8.27
N GLU A 35 1.64 19.08 8.63
CA GLU A 35 2.48 19.92 7.75
C GLU A 35 3.87 19.30 7.58
N ILE A 36 4.46 18.78 8.65
CA ILE A 36 5.73 18.04 8.58
C ILE A 36 5.58 16.78 7.74
N VAL A 37 4.52 15.99 7.95
CA VAL A 37 4.24 14.79 7.13
C VAL A 37 4.03 15.16 5.66
N LYS A 38 3.28 16.23 5.37
CA LYS A 38 3.12 16.72 3.98
C LYS A 38 4.46 17.13 3.36
N GLN A 39 5.27 17.88 4.09
CA GLN A 39 6.55 18.39 3.59
C GLN A 39 7.58 17.27 3.37
N VAL A 40 7.53 16.20 4.18
CA VAL A 40 8.33 14.98 3.97
C VAL A 40 7.82 14.17 2.78
N ASN A 41 6.50 14.04 2.61
CA ASN A 41 5.91 13.32 1.48
C ASN A 41 6.12 14.05 0.14
N ASP A 42 6.15 15.39 0.14
CA ASP A 42 6.42 16.22 -1.05
C ASP A 42 7.85 16.03 -1.60
N ALA A 43 8.76 15.43 -0.83
CA ALA A 43 10.10 15.07 -1.30
C ALA A 43 10.14 13.75 -2.09
N SER A 44 9.05 12.99 -2.12
CA SER A 44 8.97 11.76 -2.91
C SER A 44 8.99 12.09 -4.41
N VAL A 45 9.81 11.37 -5.17
CA VAL A 45 9.92 11.56 -6.61
C VAL A 45 9.00 10.55 -7.29
N PRO A 46 7.93 10.98 -7.99
CA PRO A 46 7.09 10.06 -8.73
C PRO A 46 7.90 9.29 -9.77
N ILE A 47 7.61 8.00 -9.92
CA ILE A 47 8.21 7.17 -10.97
C ILE A 47 7.22 7.00 -12.11
N GLN A 48 7.74 6.68 -13.29
CA GLN A 48 6.91 6.34 -14.45
C GLN A 48 7.30 4.93 -14.93
N PRO A 49 6.59 3.88 -14.47
CA PRO A 49 6.84 2.52 -14.93
C PRO A 49 6.69 2.43 -16.44
N GLU A 50 7.68 1.81 -17.07
CA GLU A 50 7.72 1.62 -18.51
C GLU A 50 7.15 0.25 -18.91
N PRO A 51 6.60 0.14 -20.12
CA PRO A 51 6.24 -1.14 -20.69
C PRO A 51 7.44 -2.09 -20.79
N ILE A 52 7.32 -3.28 -20.20
CA ILE A 52 8.23 -4.41 -20.40
C ILE A 52 7.87 -5.07 -21.72
N LEU A 53 8.81 -5.09 -22.66
CA LEU A 53 8.61 -5.60 -24.01
C LEU A 53 8.60 -7.13 -24.02
N GLU A 54 7.89 -7.75 -24.96
CA GLU A 54 7.70 -9.20 -25.02
C GLU A 54 9.03 -9.99 -25.02
N HIS A 55 10.05 -9.47 -25.71
CA HIS A 55 11.37 -10.09 -25.75
C HIS A 55 12.11 -10.00 -24.40
N GLU A 56 11.84 -8.98 -23.58
CA GLU A 56 12.32 -8.87 -22.20
C GLU A 56 11.60 -9.90 -21.30
N ILE A 57 10.26 -10.00 -21.41
CA ILE A 57 9.44 -10.99 -20.68
C ILE A 57 9.94 -12.43 -20.94
N LYS A 58 10.25 -12.75 -22.20
CA LYS A 58 10.80 -14.06 -22.59
C LYS A 58 12.15 -14.33 -21.92
N ARG A 59 13.04 -13.33 -21.83
CA ARG A 59 14.34 -13.46 -21.14
C ARG A 59 14.18 -13.71 -19.64
N LEU A 60 13.17 -13.12 -19.01
CA LEU A 60 12.84 -13.31 -17.60
C LEU A 60 12.26 -14.70 -17.28
N ARG A 61 12.09 -15.57 -18.30
CA ARG A 61 11.51 -16.91 -18.17
C ARG A 61 10.14 -16.87 -17.46
N PHE A 62 9.29 -15.92 -17.84
CA PHE A 62 7.91 -15.73 -17.36
C PHE A 62 6.96 -16.89 -17.74
N ARG A 63 7.43 -18.14 -17.74
CA ARG A 63 6.65 -19.34 -18.14
C ARG A 63 6.08 -20.10 -16.94
N SER A 64 6.10 -19.49 -15.76
CA SER A 64 5.64 -20.11 -14.52
C SER A 64 4.64 -19.17 -13.84
N ALA A 65 3.36 -19.55 -13.82
CA ALA A 65 2.33 -19.07 -12.87
C ALA A 65 2.54 -17.62 -12.39
N GLY A 66 2.44 -16.68 -13.33
CA GLY A 66 2.62 -15.27 -13.06
C GLY A 66 1.47 -14.44 -13.63
N CYS A 67 1.33 -13.22 -13.13
CA CYS A 67 0.38 -12.23 -13.60
C CYS A 67 1.11 -11.03 -14.19
N VAL A 68 0.59 -10.46 -15.27
CA VAL A 68 1.05 -9.20 -15.85
C VAL A 68 0.01 -8.13 -15.58
N PHE A 69 0.47 -6.95 -15.14
CA PHE A 69 -0.38 -5.77 -14.97
C PHE A 69 -0.12 -4.78 -16.10
N SER A 70 -1.20 -4.21 -16.64
CA SER A 70 -1.17 -3.11 -17.61
C SER A 70 -2.19 -2.05 -17.20
N PRO A 71 -1.85 -0.75 -17.18
CA PRO A 71 -2.80 0.30 -16.84
C PRO A 71 -3.84 0.51 -17.96
N GLY A 72 -5.05 0.91 -17.57
CA GLY A 72 -6.11 1.29 -18.52
C GLY A 72 -6.68 0.14 -19.38
N SER A 73 -7.46 0.51 -20.41
CA SER A 73 -8.22 -0.42 -21.27
C SER A 73 -7.67 -0.62 -22.69
N GLY A 74 -6.57 0.05 -23.04
CA GLY A 74 -5.94 -0.02 -24.37
C GLY A 74 -4.47 -0.38 -24.22
N GLY A 75 -4.07 -1.54 -24.73
CA GLY A 75 -2.81 -2.20 -24.40
C GLY A 75 -1.56 -1.39 -24.68
N HIS A 76 -0.76 -1.15 -23.63
CA HIS A 76 0.61 -0.66 -23.71
C HIS A 76 1.50 -1.46 -22.73
N GLY A 77 1.79 -2.71 -23.10
CA GLY A 77 2.77 -3.61 -22.45
C GLY A 77 2.55 -3.93 -20.97
N ALA A 78 3.29 -4.92 -20.47
CA ALA A 78 3.27 -5.25 -19.05
C ALA A 78 4.08 -4.22 -18.28
N MET A 79 3.47 -3.47 -17.36
CA MET A 79 4.21 -2.55 -16.47
C MET A 79 4.83 -3.31 -15.29
N VAL A 80 4.13 -4.34 -14.80
CA VAL A 80 4.62 -5.21 -13.75
C VAL A 80 4.41 -6.66 -14.14
N LEU A 81 5.44 -7.48 -13.86
CA LEU A 81 5.35 -8.94 -13.87
C LEU A 81 5.36 -9.40 -12.41
N ALA A 82 4.32 -10.10 -11.96
CA ALA A 82 4.24 -10.67 -10.62
C ALA A 82 4.30 -12.20 -10.72
N MET A 83 5.37 -12.82 -10.20
CA MET A 83 5.59 -14.27 -10.23
C MET A 83 5.75 -14.83 -8.82
N LYS A 84 5.84 -16.16 -8.70
CA LYS A 84 5.95 -16.88 -7.42
C LYS A 84 7.06 -16.39 -6.51
N GLU A 85 8.25 -16.19 -7.06
CA GLU A 85 9.44 -15.85 -6.27
C GLU A 85 9.89 -14.40 -6.48
N ALA A 86 9.46 -13.78 -7.57
CA ALA A 86 9.95 -12.48 -7.99
C ALA A 86 8.89 -11.63 -8.67
N GLY A 87 9.05 -10.32 -8.55
CA GLY A 87 8.38 -9.32 -9.36
C GLY A 87 9.37 -8.58 -10.24
N TYR A 88 8.91 -7.98 -11.32
CA TYR A 88 9.72 -7.12 -12.18
C TYR A 88 8.93 -5.88 -12.60
N MET A 89 9.63 -4.74 -12.65
CA MET A 89 9.13 -3.47 -13.15
C MET A 89 10.28 -2.76 -13.87
N LYS A 90 9.97 -2.04 -14.94
CA LYS A 90 10.98 -1.24 -15.66
C LYS A 90 10.81 0.24 -15.30
N VAL A 91 11.89 0.90 -14.91
CA VAL A 91 11.92 2.33 -14.58
C VAL A 91 13.24 2.91 -15.10
N ASP A 92 13.19 4.05 -15.77
CA ASP A 92 14.35 4.74 -16.36
C ASP A 92 15.24 3.83 -17.24
N GLY A 93 14.61 2.92 -17.99
CA GLY A 93 15.25 1.94 -18.87
C GLY A 93 15.81 0.71 -18.15
N GLU A 94 15.79 0.68 -16.82
CA GLU A 94 16.35 -0.40 -16.01
C GLU A 94 15.27 -1.39 -15.54
N MET A 95 15.58 -2.70 -15.63
CA MET A 95 14.73 -3.75 -15.11
C MET A 95 14.98 -3.97 -13.62
N ILE A 96 14.06 -3.52 -12.79
CA ILE A 96 14.13 -3.69 -11.34
C ILE A 96 13.51 -5.03 -10.95
N ARG A 97 14.24 -5.83 -10.17
CA ARG A 97 13.75 -7.10 -9.60
C ARG A 97 13.28 -6.89 -8.16
N PHE A 98 12.15 -7.48 -7.83
CA PHE A 98 11.54 -7.47 -6.51
C PHE A 98 11.45 -8.91 -5.99
N ALA A 99 11.65 -9.13 -4.70
CA ALA A 99 11.37 -10.39 -4.04
C ALA A 99 9.89 -10.48 -3.65
N ALA A 100 9.27 -11.64 -3.87
CA ALA A 100 7.91 -11.88 -3.41
C ALA A 100 7.85 -11.92 -1.87
N ASP A 101 6.91 -11.17 -1.28
CA ASP A 101 6.68 -11.21 0.17
C ASP A 101 5.87 -12.46 0.51
N SER A 102 6.54 -13.48 1.05
CA SER A 102 5.92 -14.74 1.47
C SER A 102 4.92 -14.58 2.62
N GLY A 103 5.02 -13.48 3.38
CA GLY A 103 4.06 -13.12 4.42
C GLY A 103 2.82 -12.41 3.89
N SER A 104 2.83 -11.97 2.63
CA SER A 104 1.67 -11.32 2.01
C SER A 104 0.65 -12.33 1.49
N PRO A 105 -0.65 -11.94 1.42
CA PRO A 105 -1.68 -12.75 0.80
C PRO A 105 -1.32 -13.20 -0.61
N GLU A 106 -1.66 -14.43 -0.92
CA GLU A 106 -1.60 -14.97 -2.27
C GLU A 106 -2.92 -14.64 -2.99
N ILE A 107 -2.86 -13.83 -4.04
CA ILE A 107 -4.05 -13.32 -4.76
C ILE A 107 -4.47 -14.24 -5.91
N ARG A 108 -3.56 -15.14 -6.32
CA ARG A 108 -3.76 -16.22 -7.28
C ARG A 108 -2.68 -17.28 -7.02
N PRO A 109 -2.89 -18.58 -7.35
CA PRO A 109 -1.84 -19.59 -7.23
C PRO A 109 -0.47 -19.12 -7.71
N GLY A 110 0.48 -19.01 -6.78
CA GLY A 110 1.84 -18.56 -7.06
C GLY A 110 2.01 -17.06 -7.28
N VAL A 111 1.06 -16.19 -6.92
CA VAL A 111 1.18 -14.73 -7.06
C VAL A 111 0.87 -14.05 -5.74
N ARG A 112 1.86 -13.31 -5.22
CA ARG A 112 1.75 -12.57 -3.97
C ARG A 112 1.13 -11.19 -4.21
N SER A 113 0.51 -10.62 -3.18
CA SER A 113 -0.02 -9.26 -3.25
C SER A 113 1.07 -8.20 -3.09
N ARG A 114 2.21 -8.52 -2.50
CA ARG A 114 3.29 -7.55 -2.23
C ARG A 114 4.66 -8.08 -2.62
N TYR A 115 5.50 -7.19 -3.13
CA TYR A 115 6.87 -7.46 -3.56
C TYR A 115 7.80 -6.33 -3.14
N PHE A 116 9.02 -6.67 -2.70
CA PHE A 116 10.00 -5.72 -2.18
C PHE A 116 11.29 -5.71 -3.01
N GLY A 117 11.72 -4.53 -3.42
CA GLY A 117 13.02 -4.27 -4.03
C GLY A 117 13.92 -3.47 -3.08
N THR A 118 15.06 -3.03 -3.58
CA THR A 118 16.02 -2.22 -2.79
C THR A 118 15.55 -0.78 -2.60
N SER A 119 14.92 -0.19 -3.61
CA SER A 119 14.54 1.23 -3.62
C SER A 119 13.02 1.43 -3.60
N HIS A 120 12.27 0.42 -4.03
CA HIS A 120 10.83 0.48 -4.18
C HIS A 120 10.18 -0.83 -3.74
N TRP A 121 8.90 -0.77 -3.42
CA TRP A 121 8.02 -1.92 -3.29
C TRP A 121 6.79 -1.72 -4.15
N PHE A 122 6.13 -2.81 -4.53
CA PHE A 122 4.83 -2.71 -5.17
C PHE A 122 3.80 -3.64 -4.54
N ARG A 123 2.54 -3.22 -4.60
CA ARG A 123 1.36 -4.00 -4.21
C ARG A 123 0.44 -4.13 -5.41
N LEU A 124 0.05 -5.37 -5.71
CA LEU A 124 -0.93 -5.71 -6.73
C LEU A 124 -2.20 -6.23 -6.05
N SER A 125 -3.34 -5.62 -6.37
CA SER A 125 -4.65 -6.01 -5.85
C SER A 125 -5.60 -6.27 -7.01
N PHE A 126 -6.39 -7.34 -6.95
CA PHE A 126 -7.43 -7.59 -7.96
C PHE A 126 -8.72 -6.90 -7.52
N THR A 127 -9.32 -6.13 -8.41
CA THR A 127 -10.53 -5.34 -8.10
C THR A 127 -11.80 -6.06 -8.56
N ASP A 128 -11.72 -6.94 -9.56
CA ASP A 128 -12.84 -7.76 -10.02
C ASP A 128 -12.38 -9.13 -10.57
N LYS A 129 -13.34 -10.01 -10.88
CA LYS A 129 -13.08 -11.33 -11.49
C LYS A 129 -12.81 -11.27 -13.00
N ALA A 130 -13.09 -10.14 -13.64
CA ALA A 130 -12.88 -9.88 -15.06
C ALA A 130 -11.49 -9.24 -15.32
N GLY A 131 -10.53 -9.48 -14.43
CA GLY A 131 -9.15 -9.02 -14.54
C GLY A 131 -8.93 -7.55 -14.20
N GLY A 132 -9.87 -6.86 -13.57
CA GLY A 132 -9.60 -5.54 -12.97
C GLY A 132 -8.54 -5.64 -11.87
N ALA A 133 -7.61 -4.68 -11.84
CA ALA A 133 -6.56 -4.62 -10.83
C ALA A 133 -6.11 -3.20 -10.52
N HIS A 134 -5.55 -3.04 -9.32
CA HIS A 134 -4.93 -1.81 -8.84
C HIS A 134 -3.46 -2.08 -8.50
N LEU A 135 -2.58 -1.24 -9.01
CA LEU A 135 -1.13 -1.27 -8.76
C LEU A 135 -0.73 -0.02 -8.00
N THR A 136 -0.12 -0.24 -6.84
CA THR A 136 0.50 0.83 -6.04
C THR A 136 1.98 0.54 -5.90
N VAL A 137 2.83 1.56 -6.07
CA VAL A 137 4.27 1.48 -5.84
C VAL A 137 4.66 2.53 -4.81
N GLY A 138 5.42 2.10 -3.81
CA GLY A 138 6.05 3.00 -2.85
C GLY A 138 7.57 2.96 -2.90
N ASP A 139 8.19 4.02 -2.40
CA ASP A 139 9.63 4.08 -2.16
C ASP A 139 10.02 3.40 -0.83
N HIS A 140 11.30 3.42 -0.48
CA HIS A 140 11.82 2.86 0.77
C HIS A 140 11.28 3.54 2.06
N ALA A 141 10.76 4.77 1.95
CA ALA A 141 10.16 5.52 3.04
C ALA A 141 8.63 5.37 3.08
N ASP A 142 8.08 4.45 2.28
CA ASP A 142 6.65 4.16 2.12
C ASP A 142 5.84 5.32 1.52
N ASN A 143 6.48 6.30 0.85
CA ASN A 143 5.75 7.27 0.06
C ASN A 143 5.21 6.61 -1.21
N ILE A 144 3.96 6.89 -1.57
CA ILE A 144 3.38 6.39 -2.82
C ILE A 144 3.92 7.21 -3.99
N VAL A 145 4.68 6.56 -4.87
CA VAL A 145 5.36 7.19 -6.02
C VAL A 145 4.75 6.80 -7.36
N PHE A 146 3.82 5.83 -7.37
CA PHE A 146 2.97 5.49 -8.50
C PHE A 146 1.69 4.81 -8.02
N ASP A 147 0.56 5.15 -8.64
CA ASP A 147 -0.74 4.56 -8.33
C ASP A 147 -1.61 4.51 -9.57
N ALA A 148 -2.13 3.33 -9.93
CA ALA A 148 -2.92 3.15 -11.14
C ALA A 148 -3.92 1.99 -11.08
N GLU A 149 -5.10 2.23 -11.62
CA GLU A 149 -6.06 1.20 -12.02
C GLU A 149 -5.70 0.61 -13.39
N GLY A 150 -6.02 -0.66 -13.59
CA GLY A 150 -5.70 -1.35 -14.83
C GLY A 150 -6.28 -2.74 -14.94
N LYS A 151 -5.64 -3.54 -15.79
CA LYS A 151 -5.98 -4.94 -16.04
C LYS A 151 -4.82 -5.84 -15.69
N VAL A 152 -5.17 -6.99 -15.12
CA VAL A 152 -4.25 -8.09 -14.86
C VAL A 152 -4.60 -9.28 -15.75
N TRP A 153 -3.57 -9.91 -16.30
CA TRP A 153 -3.69 -11.15 -17.06
C TRP A 153 -2.75 -12.19 -16.46
N CYS A 154 -3.26 -13.35 -16.08
CA CYS A 154 -2.46 -14.37 -15.43
C CYS A 154 -2.34 -15.62 -16.30
N ASP A 155 -1.17 -16.26 -16.21
CA ASP A 155 -0.94 -17.55 -16.85
C ASP A 155 -1.94 -18.58 -16.30
N GLY A 156 -2.65 -19.27 -17.21
CA GLY A 156 -3.74 -20.19 -16.85
C GLY A 156 -5.17 -19.62 -16.88
N ASP A 157 -5.38 -18.33 -17.21
CA ASP A 157 -6.74 -17.76 -17.38
C ASP A 157 -7.48 -18.22 -18.67
N ASN A 158 -6.92 -19.19 -19.41
CA ASN A 158 -7.47 -19.75 -20.66
C ASN A 158 -8.15 -21.13 -20.50
N THR A 159 -8.59 -21.51 -19.29
CA THR A 159 -9.34 -22.75 -19.06
C THR A 159 -10.79 -22.51 -18.74
#